data_AF-A0A0S3QVP4-F1
#
_entry.id   AF-A0A0S3QVP4-F1
#
_cell.length_a   1.000
_cell.length_b   1.000
_cell.length_c   1.000
_cell.angle_alpha   90.00
_cell.angle_beta   90.00
_cell.angle_gamma   90.00
#
_symmetry.space_group_name_H-M   'P 1'
#
loop_
_entity.id
_entity.type
_entity.pdbx_description
1 polymer ?
#
loop_
_entity_poly.entity_id
_entity_poly.type
_entity_poly.pdbx_seq_one_letter_code
_entity_poly.pdbx_strand_id
1 'polypeptide(L)'
;MIAQHRFLWIKWVFFAFLLSFSFFLTSVYGVTFTPEVAKRSTKEAQIRKFYGVCPPFYLRDENGHVIDPVHGKNADKPYSPRKTCGACHDYKLITSAYHFQQGRGEKVPDWMAKRYPWVKSSGQYGGRW
;
A
#
# COMPACT_ATOMS: atom_id res chain seq x y z
N MET A 1 -24.93 15.88 52.02
CA MET A 1 -25.43 16.16 50.65
C MET A 1 -24.35 16.22 49.56
N ILE A 2 -23.05 16.04 49.87
CA ILE A 2 -21.94 16.16 48.89
C ILE A 2 -21.59 14.81 48.21
N ALA A 3 -21.89 13.67 48.85
CA ALA A 3 -21.53 12.34 48.33
C ALA A 3 -22.35 11.91 47.10
N GLN A 4 -23.62 12.32 46.98
CA GLN A 4 -24.48 11.95 45.86
C GLN A 4 -24.08 12.63 44.54
N HIS A 5 -23.59 13.87 44.60
CA HIS A 5 -23.12 14.60 43.42
C HIS A 5 -21.84 13.99 42.80
N ARG A 6 -20.92 13.49 43.63
CA ARG A 6 -19.67 12.85 43.16
C ARG A 6 -19.94 11.51 42.48
N PHE A 7 -20.93 10.75 42.97
CA PHE A 7 -21.31 9.46 42.40
C PHE A 7 -22.02 9.60 41.03
N LEU A 8 -22.82 10.66 40.86
CA LEU A 8 -23.43 11.01 39.58
C LEU A 8 -22.38 11.45 38.56
N TRP A 9 -21.43 12.32 38.94
CA TRP A 9 -20.38 12.79 38.03
C TRP A 9 -19.50 11.66 37.49
N ILE A 10 -19.13 10.69 38.33
CA ILE A 10 -18.35 9.50 37.92
C ILE A 10 -19.15 8.67 36.90
N LYS A 11 -20.44 8.45 37.11
CA LYS A 11 -21.29 7.71 36.16
C LYS A 11 -21.38 8.41 34.80
N TRP A 12 -21.48 9.74 34.79
CA TRP A 12 -21.51 10.52 33.54
C TRP A 12 -20.16 10.52 32.81
N VAL A 13 -19.04 10.56 33.53
CA VAL A 13 -17.69 10.44 32.93
C VAL A 13 -17.47 9.05 32.34
N PHE A 14 -17.85 7.98 33.04
CA PHE A 14 -17.76 6.62 32.51
C PHE A 14 -18.69 6.41 31.31
N PHE A 15 -19.92 6.95 31.35
CA PHE A 15 -20.85 6.86 30.23
C PHE A 15 -20.36 7.65 29.00
N ALA A 16 -19.83 8.85 29.20
CA ALA A 16 -19.20 9.63 28.14
C ALA A 16 -17.98 8.91 27.56
N PHE A 17 -17.13 8.29 28.39
CA PHE A 17 -15.98 7.51 27.93
C PHE A 17 -16.40 6.29 27.12
N LEU A 18 -17.44 5.56 27.55
CA LEU A 18 -18.00 4.42 26.79
C LEU A 18 -18.63 4.86 25.46
N LEU A 19 -19.32 6.02 25.43
CA LEU A 19 -19.86 6.58 24.20
C LEU A 19 -18.75 7.00 23.23
N SER A 20 -17.72 7.69 23.73
CA SER A 20 -16.56 8.11 22.93
C SER A 20 -15.75 6.92 22.43
N PHE A 21 -15.58 5.88 23.25
CA PHE A 21 -14.90 4.64 22.86
C PHE A 21 -15.69 3.86 21.80
N SER A 22 -17.03 3.83 21.90
CA SER A 22 -17.89 3.22 20.89
C SER A 22 -17.85 3.97 19.56
N PHE A 23 -17.76 5.31 19.59
CA PHE A 23 -17.58 6.14 18.40
C PHE A 23 -16.19 5.99 17.78
N PHE A 24 -15.17 5.67 18.59
CA PHE A 24 -13.82 5.37 18.11
C PHE A 24 -13.76 4.00 17.42
N LEU A 25 -14.45 3.00 17.97
CA LEU A 25 -14.53 1.65 17.39
C LEU A 25 -15.19 1.64 16.00
N THR A 26 -16.26 2.40 15.77
CA THR A 26 -16.91 2.47 14.45
C THR A 26 -16.02 3.10 13.37
N SER A 27 -15.06 3.93 13.75
CA SER A 27 -14.11 4.55 12.81
C SER A 27 -13.05 3.56 12.29
N VAL A 28 -12.61 2.60 13.13
CA VAL A 28 -11.53 1.67 12.77
C VAL A 28 -12.01 0.55 11.81
N TYR A 29 -13.28 0.13 11.89
CA TYR A 29 -13.81 -0.93 11.03
C TYR A 29 -14.19 -0.50 9.61
N GLY A 30 -14.16 0.82 9.31
CA GLY A 30 -14.66 1.38 8.05
C GLY A 30 -13.62 1.74 7.00
N VAL A 31 -12.32 1.53 7.25
CA VAL A 31 -11.29 1.93 6.28
C VAL A 31 -11.27 0.95 5.12
N THR A 32 -12.13 1.19 4.13
CA THR A 32 -11.91 0.68 2.78
C THR A 32 -10.58 1.26 2.31
N PHE A 33 -9.55 0.40 2.29
CA PHE A 33 -8.16 0.82 2.05
C PHE A 33 -7.99 1.60 0.74
N THR A 34 -8.93 1.47 -0.19
CA THR A 34 -9.26 2.48 -1.20
C THR A 34 -10.73 2.34 -1.62
N PRO A 35 -11.46 3.46 -1.87
CA PRO A 35 -12.82 3.41 -2.41
C PRO A 35 -12.88 2.76 -3.79
N GLU A 36 -11.78 2.75 -4.54
CA GLU A 36 -11.66 2.12 -5.86
C GLU A 36 -11.74 0.58 -5.79
N VAL A 37 -11.25 -0.03 -4.70
CA VAL A 37 -11.38 -1.48 -4.49
C VAL A 37 -12.84 -1.86 -4.24
N ALA A 38 -13.59 -1.01 -3.53
CA ALA A 38 -15.00 -1.24 -3.24
C ALA A 38 -15.89 -1.15 -4.50
N LYS A 39 -15.41 -0.49 -5.57
CA LYS A 39 -16.12 -0.34 -6.85
C LYS A 39 -15.89 -1.47 -7.85
N ARG A 40 -15.06 -2.48 -7.53
CA ARG A 40 -14.75 -3.57 -8.47
C ARG A 40 -15.96 -4.43 -8.76
N SER A 41 -16.07 -4.90 -10.01
CA SER A 41 -17.16 -5.81 -10.41
C SER A 41 -16.97 -7.22 -9.82
N THR A 42 -18.09 -7.92 -9.61
CA THR A 42 -18.07 -9.34 -9.21
C THR A 42 -17.32 -10.22 -10.22
N LYS A 43 -17.43 -9.90 -11.52
CA LYS A 43 -16.69 -10.55 -12.60
C LYS A 43 -15.17 -10.37 -12.45
N GLU A 44 -14.72 -9.16 -12.17
CA GLU A 44 -13.30 -8.88 -11.93
C GLU A 44 -12.78 -9.63 -10.70
N ALA A 45 -13.56 -9.68 -9.62
CA ALA A 45 -13.21 -10.42 -8.41
C ALA A 45 -13.08 -11.94 -8.67
N GLN A 46 -13.99 -12.52 -9.44
CA GLN A 46 -13.95 -13.94 -9.82
C GLN A 46 -12.77 -14.28 -10.72
N ILE A 47 -12.45 -13.44 -11.71
CA ILE A 47 -11.28 -13.60 -12.59
C ILE A 47 -10.00 -13.62 -11.74
N ARG A 48 -9.84 -12.66 -10.81
CA ARG A 48 -8.66 -12.60 -9.93
C ARG A 48 -8.53 -13.82 -9.02
N LYS A 49 -9.66 -14.28 -8.46
CA LYS A 49 -9.72 -15.47 -7.62
C LYS A 49 -9.30 -16.73 -8.38
N PHE A 50 -9.69 -16.83 -9.65
CA PHE A 50 -9.34 -17.97 -10.51
C PHE A 50 -7.84 -17.99 -10.82
N TYR A 51 -7.23 -16.84 -11.09
CA TYR A 51 -5.85 -16.82 -11.56
C TYR A 51 -4.81 -16.95 -10.45
N GLY A 52 -5.00 -16.37 -9.24
CA GLY A 52 -4.08 -16.47 -8.10
C GLY A 52 -2.61 -16.01 -8.32
N VAL A 53 -2.21 -15.90 -9.58
CA VAL A 53 -0.90 -15.68 -10.19
C VAL A 53 -1.20 -14.96 -11.51
N CYS A 54 -0.32 -14.06 -11.95
CA CYS A 54 -0.52 -13.43 -13.26
C CYS A 54 -0.41 -14.49 -14.38
N PRO A 55 -1.27 -14.44 -15.42
CA PRO A 55 -1.03 -15.22 -16.64
C PRO A 55 0.31 -14.80 -17.27
N PRO A 56 0.91 -15.60 -18.16
CA PRO A 56 2.16 -15.21 -18.83
C PRO A 56 2.05 -13.81 -19.48
N PHE A 57 3.03 -12.95 -19.23
CA PHE A 57 3.11 -11.61 -19.80
C PHE A 57 4.56 -11.28 -20.17
N TYR A 58 4.72 -10.38 -21.15
CA TYR A 58 6.05 -9.85 -21.50
C TYR A 58 6.47 -8.74 -20.55
N LEU A 59 7.73 -8.76 -20.13
CA LEU A 59 8.36 -7.60 -19.50
C LEU A 59 8.47 -6.46 -20.52
N ARG A 60 8.39 -5.22 -20.04
CA ARG A 60 8.50 -4.03 -20.87
C ARG A 60 9.45 -3.00 -20.28
N ASP A 61 10.14 -2.27 -21.16
CA ASP A 61 10.95 -1.10 -20.79
C ASP A 61 10.07 0.14 -20.50
N GLU A 62 10.70 1.27 -20.20
CA GLU A 62 10.00 2.53 -19.91
C GLU A 62 9.22 3.12 -21.10
N ASN A 63 9.65 2.78 -22.32
CA ASN A 63 9.01 3.18 -23.58
C ASN A 63 7.87 2.21 -23.96
N GLY A 64 7.79 1.06 -23.29
CA GLY A 64 6.80 0.02 -23.52
C GLY A 64 7.25 -1.06 -24.50
N HIS A 65 8.52 -1.06 -24.94
CA HIS A 65 9.05 -2.13 -25.77
C HIS A 65 9.18 -3.42 -24.97
N VAL A 66 8.92 -4.55 -25.62
CA VAL A 66 9.08 -5.87 -25.00
C VAL A 66 10.56 -6.14 -24.70
N ILE A 67 10.83 -6.59 -23.49
CA ILE A 67 12.10 -7.16 -23.04
C ILE A 67 11.95 -8.67 -23.09
N ASP A 68 12.81 -9.32 -23.87
CA ASP A 68 12.89 -10.77 -24.00
C ASP A 68 14.37 -11.19 -23.94
N PRO A 69 14.88 -11.44 -22.72
CA PRO A 69 16.29 -11.76 -22.52
C PRO A 69 16.67 -13.12 -23.11
N VAL A 70 15.73 -14.05 -23.27
CA VAL A 70 15.98 -15.40 -23.80
C VAL A 70 16.41 -15.31 -25.27
N HIS A 71 15.84 -14.37 -26.02
CA HIS A 71 16.16 -14.14 -27.43
C HIS A 71 17.02 -12.89 -27.65
N GLY A 72 17.62 -12.33 -26.59
CA GLY A 72 18.51 -11.16 -26.66
C GLY A 72 17.84 -9.83 -27.01
N LYS A 73 16.50 -9.76 -27.01
CA LYS A 73 15.76 -8.54 -27.39
C LYS A 73 15.63 -7.60 -26.19
N ASN A 74 16.21 -6.40 -26.30
CA ASN A 74 16.23 -5.38 -25.24
C ASN A 74 16.71 -5.93 -23.88
N ALA A 75 17.59 -6.94 -23.90
CA ALA A 75 18.05 -7.63 -22.69
C ALA A 75 18.87 -6.70 -21.76
N ASP A 76 19.41 -5.61 -22.30
CA ASP A 76 20.14 -4.57 -21.59
C ASP A 76 19.23 -3.46 -21.02
N LYS A 77 17.94 -3.46 -21.34
CA LYS A 77 17.02 -2.39 -20.95
C LYS A 77 16.44 -2.61 -19.56
N PRO A 78 16.31 -1.54 -18.75
CA PRO A 78 15.69 -1.65 -17.44
C PRO A 78 14.19 -1.96 -17.57
N TYR A 79 13.74 -2.87 -16.73
CA TYR A 79 12.33 -3.22 -16.58
C TYR A 79 11.51 -2.05 -16.02
N SER A 80 10.33 -1.80 -16.60
CA SER A 80 9.35 -0.84 -16.08
C SER A 80 8.15 -1.55 -15.44
N PRO A 81 8.05 -1.57 -14.09
CA PRO A 81 6.85 -2.06 -13.40
C PRO A 81 5.58 -1.34 -13.84
N ARG A 82 5.68 -0.04 -14.15
CA ARG A 82 4.55 0.76 -14.61
C ARG A 82 4.03 0.31 -15.98
N LYS A 83 4.91 0.03 -16.94
CA LYS A 83 4.50 -0.42 -18.28
C LYS A 83 4.11 -1.89 -18.31
N THR A 84 4.61 -2.69 -17.37
CA THR A 84 4.34 -4.13 -17.33
C THR A 84 3.15 -4.47 -16.44
N CYS A 85 3.24 -4.27 -15.12
CA CYS A 85 2.15 -4.54 -14.21
C CYS A 85 0.97 -3.57 -14.43
N GLY A 86 1.27 -2.32 -14.77
CA GLY A 86 0.26 -1.30 -15.06
C GLY A 86 -0.56 -1.55 -16.33
N ALA A 87 -0.18 -2.54 -17.15
CA ALA A 87 -0.99 -2.97 -18.30
C ALA A 87 -2.25 -3.74 -17.87
N CYS A 88 -2.22 -4.41 -16.71
CA CYS A 88 -3.33 -5.24 -16.22
C CYS A 88 -3.84 -4.83 -14.83
N HIS A 89 -3.11 -3.98 -14.12
CA HIS A 89 -3.46 -3.54 -12.78
C HIS A 89 -3.40 -2.02 -12.66
N ASP A 90 -4.19 -1.47 -11.74
CA ASP A 90 -4.04 -0.08 -11.34
C ASP A 90 -2.70 0.09 -10.62
N TYR A 91 -1.72 0.61 -11.36
CA TYR A 91 -0.37 0.84 -10.86
C TYR A 91 -0.32 1.87 -9.73
N LYS A 92 -1.22 2.88 -9.75
CA LYS A 92 -1.29 3.86 -8.67
C LYS A 92 -1.76 3.20 -7.38
N LEU A 93 -2.76 2.33 -7.47
CA LEU A 93 -3.23 1.56 -6.32
C LEU A 93 -2.17 0.57 -5.80
N ILE A 94 -1.46 -0.14 -6.68
CA ILE A 94 -0.35 -1.02 -6.25
C ILE A 94 0.68 -0.20 -5.48
N THR A 95 1.13 0.91 -6.07
CA THR A 95 2.17 1.75 -5.47
C THR A 95 1.69 2.52 -4.25
N SER A 96 0.37 2.63 -3.97
CA SER A 96 -0.11 3.26 -2.74
C SER A 96 0.00 2.33 -1.51
N ALA A 97 0.29 1.05 -1.69
CA ALA A 97 0.48 0.14 -0.57
C ALA A 97 1.70 0.52 0.29
N TYR A 98 1.63 0.23 1.59
CA TYR A 98 2.61 0.66 2.59
C TYR A 98 4.07 0.38 2.18
N HIS A 99 4.36 -0.82 1.67
CA HIS A 99 5.72 -1.20 1.24
C HIS A 99 6.30 -0.26 0.20
N PHE A 100 5.48 0.27 -0.71
CA PHE A 100 5.88 1.23 -1.74
C PHE A 100 5.88 2.68 -1.27
N GLN A 101 5.56 2.95 0.00
CA GLN A 101 5.59 4.30 0.58
C GLN A 101 6.53 4.38 1.79
N GLN A 102 6.97 3.24 2.33
CA GLN A 102 7.80 3.19 3.53
C GLN A 102 9.13 3.91 3.33
N GLY A 103 9.32 4.97 4.10
CA GLY A 103 10.49 5.85 4.09
C GLY A 103 10.62 6.73 2.85
N ARG A 104 9.55 6.84 2.03
CA ARG A 104 9.51 7.76 0.90
C ARG A 104 9.74 9.20 1.38
N GLY A 105 10.76 9.85 0.81
CA GLY A 105 11.10 11.23 1.13
C GLY A 105 11.90 11.41 2.42
N GLU A 106 12.15 10.34 3.17
CA GLU A 106 13.05 10.38 4.33
C GLU A 106 14.51 10.38 3.88
N LYS A 107 15.37 11.06 4.66
CA LYS A 107 16.80 11.14 4.41
C LYS A 107 17.45 9.77 4.64
N VAL A 108 18.24 9.31 3.68
CA VAL A 108 19.08 8.11 3.83
C VAL A 108 20.12 8.37 4.94
N PRO A 109 20.21 7.53 6.00
CA PRO A 109 21.25 7.66 7.01
C PRO A 109 22.65 7.45 6.43
N ASP A 110 23.65 8.16 6.94
CA ASP A 110 25.02 8.16 6.37
C ASP A 110 25.64 6.75 6.29
N TRP A 111 25.40 5.91 7.31
CA TRP A 111 25.88 4.52 7.31
C TRP A 111 25.27 3.69 6.18
N MET A 112 24.01 3.97 5.81
CA MET A 112 23.30 3.27 4.75
C MET A 112 23.78 3.77 3.39
N ALA A 113 23.93 5.09 3.22
CA ALA A 113 24.48 5.68 2.00
C ALA A 113 25.89 5.14 1.68
N LYS A 114 26.73 4.95 2.71
CA LYS A 114 28.07 4.38 2.56
C LYS A 114 28.06 2.92 2.08
N ARG A 115 27.07 2.13 2.48
CA ARG A 115 26.99 0.68 2.19
C ARG A 115 26.14 0.34 0.97
N TYR A 116 25.14 1.17 0.67
CA TYR A 116 24.13 0.96 -0.35
C TYR A 116 23.96 2.24 -1.19
N PRO A 117 24.96 2.61 -2.01
CA PRO A 117 24.95 3.87 -2.75
C PRO A 117 23.81 4.02 -3.77
N TRP A 118 23.14 2.92 -4.12
CA TRP A 118 21.98 2.90 -5.03
C TRP A 118 20.64 3.19 -4.34
N VAL A 119 20.58 3.17 -3.00
CA VAL A 119 19.34 3.41 -2.24
C VAL A 119 19.00 4.89 -2.20
N LYS A 120 17.73 5.23 -2.49
CA LYS A 120 17.27 6.63 -2.61
C LYS A 120 16.54 7.16 -1.37
N SER A 121 16.10 6.28 -0.46
CA SER A 121 15.48 6.68 0.81
C SER A 121 15.67 5.60 1.88
N SER A 122 15.47 5.94 3.16
CA SER A 122 15.28 4.90 4.18
C SER A 122 14.05 4.05 3.84
N GLY A 123 14.01 2.80 4.29
CA GLY A 123 12.86 1.92 4.08
C GLY A 123 12.89 1.11 2.78
N GLN A 124 11.70 0.89 2.21
CA GLN A 124 11.48 0.01 1.03
C GLN A 124 11.10 0.80 -0.22
N TYR A 125 10.94 2.12 -0.10
CA TYR A 125 10.66 2.98 -1.24
C TYR A 125 11.83 2.96 -2.24
N GLY A 126 11.53 2.52 -3.47
CA GLY A 126 12.56 2.32 -4.50
C GLY A 126 13.36 1.02 -4.37
N GLY A 127 13.04 0.18 -3.38
CA GLY A 127 13.69 -1.11 -3.14
C GLY A 127 15.03 -1.01 -2.40
N ARG A 128 15.31 -2.02 -1.56
CA ARG A 128 16.63 -2.22 -0.95
C ARG A 128 17.55 -3.10 -1.82
N TRP A 129 16.97 -3.76 -2.82
CA TRP A 129 17.57 -4.77 -3.69
C TRP A 129 17.48 -4.35 -5.15
#